data_AF-A0A1G1DHR8-F1
#
_entry.id   AF-A0A1G1DHR8-F1
#
_cell.length_a   1.000
_cell.length_b   1.000
_cell.length_c   1.000
_cell.angle_alpha   90.00
_cell.angle_beta   90.00
_cell.angle_gamma   90.00
#
_symmetry.space_group_name_H-M   'P 1'
#
loop_
_entity.id
_entity.type
_entity.pdbx_description
1 polymer ?
#
loop_
_entity_poly.entity_id
_entity_poly.type
_entity_poly.pdbx_seq_one_letter_code
_entity_poly.pdbx_strand_id
1 'polypeptide(L)'
;MTQITEDNFDHVLHLFKESPEIDLKEASFIDPYGMVGILEIGELLKSEGIKKTIYLPKSEEVLKYLERMDFFKFADSYFNLKPPKPKLSEKYLRSSYSDVLLEITPIEKSDDIHFIVGKVKDRANAILKRHLNYDERAINGFIVALSEVCQNIIEHSETKGFVGIQKYHWQNMNKNVVKIAVMDLGIGFKKSLSERFPLKNDFEAIEKALLHGASRYADTGRGHGLAAVRRFVNQWNGKISIRSGTAKFSIIPDWSWGKSKEINLTHFPGSQINIMLPEM
;
A
#
# COMPACT_ATOMS: atom_id res chain seq x y z
N MET A 1 2.18 -6.36 -19.88
CA MET A 1 1.82 -5.21 -19.03
C MET A 1 3.11 -4.53 -18.61
N THR A 2 3.23 -3.21 -18.81
CA THR A 2 4.51 -2.50 -18.61
C THR A 2 4.70 -1.99 -17.20
N GLN A 3 3.65 -1.52 -16.52
CA GLN A 3 3.74 -1.03 -15.16
C GLN A 3 2.64 -1.63 -14.29
N ILE A 4 2.89 -1.84 -13.00
CA ILE A 4 1.89 -2.25 -12.02
C ILE A 4 1.94 -1.28 -10.85
N THR A 5 0.93 -0.40 -10.81
CA THR A 5 0.83 0.71 -9.85
C THR A 5 -0.63 0.90 -9.45
N GLU A 6 -0.88 1.81 -8.50
CA GLU A 6 -2.24 2.20 -8.08
C GLU A 6 -3.15 2.62 -9.26
N ASP A 7 -2.59 3.28 -10.28
CA ASP A 7 -3.37 3.86 -11.38
C ASP A 7 -3.91 2.79 -12.35
N ASN A 8 -3.24 1.64 -12.45
CA ASN A 8 -3.64 0.56 -13.36
C ASN A 8 -4.04 -0.74 -12.65
N PHE A 9 -4.07 -0.73 -11.31
CA PHE A 9 -4.35 -1.91 -10.51
C PHE A 9 -5.69 -2.58 -10.82
N ASP A 10 -6.74 -1.81 -11.14
CA ASP A 10 -8.05 -2.39 -11.48
C ASP A 10 -7.98 -3.27 -12.74
N HIS A 11 -7.26 -2.79 -13.75
CA HIS A 11 -7.02 -3.55 -14.98
C HIS A 11 -6.14 -4.78 -14.73
N VAL A 12 -5.12 -4.64 -13.87
CA VAL A 12 -4.28 -5.77 -13.43
C VAL A 12 -5.13 -6.83 -12.75
N LEU A 13 -5.97 -6.44 -11.80
CA LEU A 13 -6.84 -7.32 -11.06
C LEU A 13 -7.80 -8.08 -12.00
N HIS A 14 -8.40 -7.38 -12.97
CA HIS A 14 -9.29 -7.99 -13.94
C HIS A 14 -8.57 -9.06 -14.77
N LEU A 15 -7.41 -8.74 -15.35
CA LEU A 15 -6.60 -9.69 -16.12
C LEU A 15 -6.15 -10.89 -15.28
N PHE A 16 -5.76 -10.67 -14.04
CA PHE A 16 -5.28 -11.74 -13.17
C PHE A 16 -6.39 -12.65 -12.70
N LYS A 17 -7.64 -12.18 -12.61
CA LYS A 17 -8.80 -13.03 -12.30
C LYS A 17 -9.12 -13.96 -13.48
N GLU A 18 -9.16 -13.43 -14.69
CA GLU A 18 -9.56 -14.18 -15.89
C GLU A 18 -8.49 -15.17 -16.39
N SER A 19 -7.21 -14.87 -16.19
CA SER A 19 -6.12 -15.70 -16.69
C SER A 19 -5.68 -16.77 -15.67
N PRO A 20 -5.42 -18.02 -16.08
CA PRO A 20 -4.82 -19.04 -15.21
C PRO A 20 -3.35 -18.75 -14.88
N GLU A 21 -2.69 -17.92 -15.69
CA GLU A 21 -1.30 -17.52 -15.55
C GLU A 21 -1.17 -16.00 -15.48
N ILE A 22 -0.20 -15.51 -14.72
CA ILE A 22 0.09 -14.10 -14.56
C ILE A 22 1.41 -13.82 -15.27
N ASP A 23 1.37 -13.06 -16.36
CA ASP A 23 2.56 -12.73 -17.15
C ASP A 23 3.12 -11.33 -16.80
N LEU A 24 4.25 -11.30 -16.09
CA LEU A 24 4.98 -10.08 -15.73
C LEU A 24 6.26 -9.88 -16.55
N LYS A 25 6.54 -10.70 -17.58
CA LYS A 25 7.84 -10.66 -18.31
C LYS A 25 8.18 -9.28 -18.84
N GLU A 26 7.18 -8.55 -19.30
CA GLU A 26 7.33 -7.20 -19.89
C GLU A 26 7.12 -6.07 -18.88
N ALA A 27 7.00 -6.38 -17.58
CA ALA A 27 6.90 -5.36 -16.53
C ALA A 27 8.25 -4.64 -16.40
N SER A 28 8.23 -3.33 -16.63
CA SER A 28 9.36 -2.42 -16.44
C SER A 28 9.33 -1.71 -15.10
N PHE A 29 8.19 -1.69 -14.41
CA PHE A 29 8.06 -1.09 -13.07
C PHE A 29 6.91 -1.70 -12.27
N ILE A 30 7.13 -1.95 -10.98
CA ILE A 30 6.12 -2.39 -10.02
C ILE A 30 6.38 -1.60 -8.74
N ASP A 31 5.43 -0.79 -8.28
CA ASP A 31 5.58 0.00 -7.05
C ASP A 31 5.09 -0.79 -5.81
N PRO A 32 5.25 -0.27 -4.57
CA PRO A 32 4.75 -0.94 -3.38
C PRO A 32 3.27 -1.29 -3.42
N TYR A 33 2.44 -0.46 -4.08
CA TYR A 33 1.02 -0.73 -4.22
C TYR A 33 0.80 -1.94 -5.13
N GLY A 34 1.49 -2.00 -6.27
CA GLY A 34 1.48 -3.15 -7.15
C GLY A 34 1.99 -4.42 -6.48
N MET A 35 3.11 -4.35 -5.77
CA MET A 35 3.69 -5.51 -5.08
C MET A 35 2.75 -6.06 -4.01
N VAL A 36 2.28 -5.20 -3.11
CA VAL A 36 1.36 -5.60 -2.05
C VAL A 36 0.05 -6.14 -2.65
N GLY A 37 -0.49 -5.46 -3.68
CA GLY A 37 -1.70 -5.91 -4.34
C GLY A 37 -1.56 -7.28 -5.02
N ILE A 38 -0.39 -7.60 -5.60
CA ILE A 38 -0.11 -8.94 -6.13
C ILE A 38 -0.12 -9.99 -5.01
N LEU A 39 0.48 -9.68 -3.86
CA LEU A 39 0.49 -10.59 -2.71
C LEU A 39 -0.92 -10.82 -2.16
N GLU A 40 -1.75 -9.78 -2.05
CA GLU A 40 -3.14 -9.92 -1.61
C GLU A 40 -3.99 -10.68 -2.62
N ILE A 41 -3.76 -10.52 -3.93
CA ILE A 41 -4.38 -11.39 -4.94
C ILE A 41 -3.97 -12.85 -4.70
N GLY A 42 -2.71 -13.10 -4.35
CA GLY A 42 -2.19 -14.43 -4.04
C GLY A 42 -2.82 -15.06 -2.80
N GLU A 43 -2.95 -14.30 -1.73
CA GLU A 43 -3.62 -14.74 -0.49
C GLU A 43 -5.11 -15.03 -0.75
N LEU A 44 -5.80 -14.20 -1.53
CA LEU A 44 -7.18 -14.44 -1.94
C LEU A 44 -7.32 -15.75 -2.73
N LEU A 45 -6.50 -15.93 -3.77
CA LEU A 45 -6.51 -17.16 -4.58
C LEU A 45 -6.20 -18.40 -3.73
N LYS A 46 -5.26 -18.29 -2.80
CA LYS A 46 -4.93 -19.38 -1.87
C LYS A 46 -6.11 -19.75 -0.98
N SER A 47 -6.89 -18.77 -0.52
CA SER A 47 -8.13 -19.04 0.25
C SER A 47 -9.19 -19.79 -0.56
N GLU A 48 -9.17 -19.63 -1.89
CA GLU A 48 -10.02 -20.34 -2.85
C GLU A 48 -9.41 -21.69 -3.29
N GLY A 49 -8.25 -22.08 -2.75
CA GLY A 49 -7.53 -23.30 -3.14
C GLY A 49 -6.84 -23.22 -4.51
N ILE A 50 -6.69 -22.03 -5.08
CA ILE A 50 -6.10 -21.78 -6.40
C ILE A 50 -4.64 -21.35 -6.24
N LYS A 51 -3.73 -22.00 -6.96
CA LYS A 51 -2.32 -21.60 -7.04
C LYS A 51 -1.93 -21.29 -8.49
N LYS A 52 -1.81 -20.01 -8.82
CA LYS A 52 -1.44 -19.56 -10.17
C LYS A 52 0.07 -19.54 -10.40
N THR A 53 0.47 -19.54 -11.67
CA THR A 53 1.87 -19.35 -12.07
C THR A 53 2.12 -17.87 -12.38
N ILE A 54 3.18 -17.29 -11.82
CA ILE A 54 3.68 -15.95 -12.19
C ILE A 54 4.93 -16.12 -13.06
N TYR A 55 4.89 -15.57 -14.28
CA TYR A 55 6.10 -15.38 -15.07
C TYR A 55 6.80 -14.09 -14.65
N LEU A 56 8.01 -14.19 -14.12
CA LEU A 56 8.75 -13.07 -13.55
C LEU A 56 9.21 -12.06 -14.63
N PRO A 57 9.39 -10.78 -14.25
CA PRO A 57 9.94 -9.76 -15.14
C PRO A 57 11.29 -10.15 -15.74
N LYS A 58 11.50 -9.82 -17.02
CA LYS A 58 12.81 -9.95 -17.68
C LYS A 58 13.80 -8.87 -17.21
N SER A 59 13.28 -7.74 -16.74
CA SER A 59 14.11 -6.62 -16.26
C SER A 59 14.81 -7.00 -14.96
N GLU A 60 16.15 -7.03 -14.99
CA GLU A 60 16.98 -7.30 -13.80
C GLU A 60 16.79 -6.24 -12.72
N GLU A 61 16.54 -4.99 -13.10
CA GLU A 61 16.26 -3.89 -12.16
C GLU A 61 14.97 -4.14 -11.39
N VAL A 62 13.90 -4.58 -12.08
CA VAL A 62 12.63 -4.92 -11.44
C VAL A 62 12.80 -6.13 -10.52
N LEU A 63 13.54 -7.16 -10.94
CA LEU A 63 13.82 -8.33 -10.10
C LEU A 63 14.60 -7.95 -8.83
N LYS A 64 15.65 -7.12 -8.96
CA LYS A 64 16.40 -6.59 -7.82
C LYS A 64 15.51 -5.78 -6.90
N TYR A 65 14.60 -4.99 -7.45
CA TYR A 65 13.69 -4.19 -6.66
C TYR A 65 12.67 -5.04 -5.90
N LEU A 66 12.09 -6.06 -6.54
CA LEU A 66 11.20 -7.03 -5.89
C LEU A 66 11.90 -7.78 -4.75
N GLU A 67 13.13 -8.25 -4.97
CA GLU A 67 13.93 -8.88 -3.91
C GLU A 67 14.22 -7.90 -2.77
N ARG A 68 14.63 -6.67 -3.11
CA ARG A 68 14.89 -5.62 -2.13
C ARG A 68 13.65 -5.29 -1.29
N MET A 69 12.44 -5.39 -1.84
CA MET A 69 11.18 -5.18 -1.12
C MET A 69 10.70 -6.40 -0.33
N ASP A 70 11.49 -7.48 -0.23
CA ASP A 70 11.10 -8.77 0.35
C ASP A 70 9.88 -9.42 -0.35
N PHE A 71 9.55 -9.05 -1.59
CA PHE A 71 8.37 -9.58 -2.29
C PHE A 71 8.43 -11.12 -2.42
N PHE A 72 9.60 -11.65 -2.81
CA PHE A 72 9.77 -13.09 -3.02
C PHE A 72 9.73 -13.91 -1.73
N LYS A 73 9.89 -13.28 -0.56
CA LYS A 73 9.71 -13.94 0.74
C LYS A 73 8.29 -14.45 0.93
N PHE A 74 7.30 -13.75 0.36
CA PHE A 74 5.88 -14.08 0.48
C PHE A 74 5.33 -14.73 -0.79
N ALA A 75 5.75 -14.26 -1.97
CA ALA A 75 5.20 -14.70 -3.25
C ALA A 75 5.31 -16.23 -3.49
N ASP A 76 6.40 -16.86 -3.05
CA ASP A 76 6.61 -18.32 -3.17
C ASP A 76 5.50 -19.15 -2.49
N SER A 77 4.87 -18.59 -1.44
CA SER A 77 3.80 -19.24 -0.70
C SER A 77 2.43 -19.18 -1.41
N TYR A 78 2.27 -18.24 -2.35
CA TYR A 78 1.02 -17.99 -3.06
C TYR A 78 1.05 -18.41 -4.53
N PHE A 79 2.22 -18.40 -5.15
CA PHE A 79 2.37 -18.58 -6.59
C PHE A 79 3.43 -19.62 -6.93
N ASN A 80 3.36 -20.17 -8.14
CA ASN A 80 4.47 -20.88 -8.75
C ASN A 80 5.26 -19.87 -9.59
N LEU A 81 6.52 -19.61 -9.25
CA LEU A 81 7.33 -18.61 -9.95
C LEU A 81 8.10 -19.22 -11.14
N LYS A 82 8.03 -18.57 -12.30
CA LYS A 82 8.77 -18.97 -13.51
C LYS A 82 9.52 -17.77 -14.15
N PRO A 83 10.85 -17.82 -14.31
CA PRO A 83 11.76 -18.77 -13.70
C PRO A 83 11.65 -18.74 -12.16
N PRO A 84 12.20 -19.75 -11.45
CA PRO A 84 12.37 -19.66 -10.01
C PRO A 84 13.09 -18.37 -9.62
N LYS A 85 12.85 -17.87 -8.41
CA LYS A 85 13.44 -16.60 -7.95
C LYS A 85 14.96 -16.59 -8.16
N PRO A 86 15.53 -15.48 -8.65
CA PRO A 86 16.96 -15.41 -8.91
C PRO A 86 17.74 -15.52 -7.59
N LYS A 87 18.84 -16.29 -7.60
CA LYS A 87 19.83 -16.27 -6.50
C LYS A 87 20.68 -15.01 -6.63
N LEU A 88 20.14 -13.87 -6.20
CA LEU A 88 20.88 -12.61 -6.21
C LEU A 88 21.97 -12.67 -5.13
N SER A 89 23.23 -12.49 -5.52
CA SER A 89 24.33 -12.48 -4.53
C SER A 89 24.19 -11.29 -3.57
N GLU A 90 24.51 -11.47 -2.29
CA GLU A 90 24.45 -10.40 -1.28
C GLU A 90 25.19 -9.12 -1.69
N LYS A 91 26.20 -9.24 -2.54
CA LYS A 91 26.98 -8.11 -3.07
C LYS A 91 26.12 -7.15 -3.91
N TYR A 92 25.06 -7.62 -4.57
CA TYR A 92 24.13 -6.80 -5.35
C TYR A 92 23.04 -6.11 -4.51
N LEU A 93 22.81 -6.58 -3.28
CA LEU A 93 21.84 -5.98 -2.34
C LEU A 93 22.45 -4.79 -1.56
N ARG A 94 23.77 -4.59 -1.65
CA ARG A 94 24.55 -3.59 -0.90
C ARG A 94 24.73 -2.25 -1.63
N SER A 95 23.75 -1.77 -2.41
CA SER A 95 23.74 -0.34 -2.78
C SER A 95 23.29 0.46 -1.55
N SER A 96 24.26 0.95 -0.79
CA SER A 96 24.16 1.55 0.54
C SER A 96 23.40 2.90 0.63
N TYR A 97 22.48 3.18 -0.29
CA TYR A 97 21.56 4.32 -0.26
C TYR A 97 20.13 3.84 -0.54
N SER A 98 19.70 2.82 0.20
CA SER A 98 18.38 2.22 -0.01
C SER A 98 17.27 3.25 0.20
N ASP A 99 16.66 3.69 -0.89
CA ASP A 99 15.45 4.51 -0.86
C ASP A 99 14.23 3.76 -0.25
N VAL A 100 14.36 2.45 0.01
CA VAL A 100 13.36 1.64 0.70
C VAL A 100 13.34 2.01 2.19
N LEU A 101 12.22 2.54 2.65
CA LEU A 101 11.99 2.83 4.08
C LEU A 101 11.51 1.59 4.82
N LEU A 102 10.64 0.80 4.19
CA LEU A 102 10.11 -0.43 4.76
C LEU A 102 9.87 -1.46 3.65
N GLU A 103 10.56 -2.59 3.75
CA GLU A 103 10.25 -3.78 2.96
C GLU A 103 8.85 -4.28 3.29
N ILE A 104 8.25 -5.07 2.41
CA ILE A 104 6.92 -5.62 2.61
C ILE A 104 6.89 -6.37 3.95
N THR A 105 6.03 -5.91 4.85
CA THR A 105 5.95 -6.40 6.22
C THR A 105 4.49 -6.76 6.52
N PRO A 106 4.19 -7.98 7.01
CA PRO A 106 2.85 -8.36 7.41
C PRO A 106 2.42 -7.59 8.67
N ILE A 107 1.11 -7.38 8.80
CA ILE A 107 0.45 -6.76 9.95
C ILE A 107 -0.58 -7.77 10.44
N GLU A 108 -0.28 -8.46 11.54
CA GLU A 108 -1.13 -9.51 12.11
C GLU A 108 -1.56 -9.18 13.54
N LYS A 109 -0.71 -8.47 14.29
CA LYS A 109 -0.96 -8.09 15.69
C LYS A 109 -0.43 -6.68 15.99
N SER A 110 -0.91 -6.10 17.09
CA SER A 110 -0.51 -4.75 17.53
C SER A 110 1.00 -4.57 17.71
N ASP A 111 1.72 -5.62 18.15
CA ASP A 111 3.18 -5.59 18.28
C ASP A 111 3.90 -5.32 16.94
N ASP A 112 3.31 -5.75 15.82
CA ASP A 112 3.90 -5.54 14.50
C ASP A 112 3.91 -4.06 14.15
N ILE A 113 2.92 -3.30 14.61
CA ILE A 113 2.85 -1.84 14.42
C ILE A 113 4.01 -1.18 15.16
N HIS A 114 4.30 -1.58 16.39
CA HIS A 114 5.45 -1.07 17.15
C HIS A 114 6.78 -1.36 16.43
N PHE A 115 6.93 -2.56 15.87
CA PHE A 115 8.10 -2.92 15.06
C PHE A 115 8.21 -2.08 13.78
N ILE A 116 7.12 -1.94 13.04
CA ILE A 116 7.04 -1.14 11.81
C ILE A 116 7.42 0.31 12.10
N VAL A 117 6.83 0.92 13.13
CA VAL A 117 7.10 2.29 13.54
C VAL A 117 8.57 2.47 13.93
N GLY A 118 9.12 1.55 14.73
CA GLY A 118 10.54 1.60 15.12
C GLY A 118 11.47 1.56 13.91
N LYS A 119 11.27 0.58 13.01
CA LYS A 119 12.07 0.40 11.80
C LYS A 119 11.99 1.59 10.87
N VAL A 120 10.79 2.15 10.68
CA VAL A 120 10.61 3.34 9.84
C VAL A 120 11.22 4.56 10.50
N LYS A 121 11.09 4.75 11.82
CA LYS A 121 11.74 5.87 12.54
C LYS A 121 13.25 5.84 12.40
N ASP A 122 13.87 4.68 12.57
CA ASP A 122 15.32 4.52 12.46
C ASP A 122 15.82 4.86 11.04
N ARG A 123 15.13 4.35 10.02
CA ARG A 123 15.46 4.63 8.61
C ARG A 123 15.08 6.03 8.19
N ALA A 124 13.99 6.58 8.73
CA ALA A 124 13.56 7.94 8.49
C ALA A 124 14.57 8.95 9.04
N ASN A 125 15.13 8.72 10.22
CA ASN A 125 16.21 9.57 10.71
C ASN A 125 17.45 9.52 9.79
N ALA A 126 17.73 8.38 9.18
CA ALA A 126 18.80 8.26 8.20
C ALA A 126 18.47 8.89 6.83
N ILE A 127 17.20 8.86 6.40
CA ILE A 127 16.77 9.21 5.04
C ILE A 127 15.94 10.50 4.99
N LEU A 128 14.85 10.60 5.77
CA LEU A 128 13.97 11.77 5.83
C LEU A 128 14.71 13.02 6.31
N LYS A 129 15.55 12.90 7.35
CA LYS A 129 16.33 14.05 7.87
C LYS A 129 17.43 14.50 6.91
N ARG A 130 17.99 13.59 6.11
CA ARG A 130 19.12 13.89 5.19
C ARG A 130 18.67 14.29 3.78
N HIS A 131 17.52 13.79 3.32
CA HIS A 131 17.10 13.92 1.93
C HIS A 131 15.74 14.57 1.73
N LEU A 132 14.99 14.85 2.79
CA LEU A 132 13.63 15.39 2.67
C LEU A 132 13.36 16.64 3.53
N ASN A 133 14.37 17.14 4.25
CA ASN A 133 14.31 18.33 5.13
C ASN A 133 13.09 18.36 6.08
N TYR A 134 12.54 17.19 6.43
CA TYR A 134 11.44 17.10 7.38
C TYR A 134 11.90 17.49 8.79
N ASP A 135 11.14 18.37 9.45
CA ASP A 135 11.32 18.65 10.88
C ASP A 135 10.84 17.45 11.73
N GLU A 136 11.25 17.36 12.99
CA GLU A 136 10.86 16.23 13.85
C GLU A 136 9.33 16.10 14.00
N ARG A 137 8.59 17.22 13.89
CA ARG A 137 7.13 17.21 13.94
C ARG A 137 6.53 16.48 12.74
N ALA A 138 7.12 16.65 11.56
CA ALA A 138 6.73 15.96 10.34
C ALA A 138 6.93 14.44 10.44
N ILE A 139 8.10 14.02 10.93
CA ILE A 139 8.42 12.61 11.12
C ILE A 139 7.46 11.98 12.13
N ASN A 140 7.16 12.68 13.22
CA ASN A 140 6.17 12.22 14.19
C ASN A 140 4.76 12.15 13.60
N GLY A 141 4.33 13.15 12.84
CA GLY A 141 3.04 13.13 12.14
C GLY A 141 2.93 11.98 11.14
N PHE A 142 4.02 11.69 10.42
CA PHE A 142 4.13 10.55 9.51
C PHE A 142 3.99 9.22 10.26
N ILE A 143 4.69 9.07 11.39
CA ILE A 143 4.63 7.87 12.24
C ILE A 143 3.22 7.67 12.80
N VAL A 144 2.56 8.75 13.22
CA VAL A 144 1.16 8.70 13.68
C VAL A 144 0.28 8.25 12.53
N ALA A 145 0.37 8.88 11.35
CA ALA A 145 -0.44 8.51 10.20
C ALA A 145 -0.23 7.04 9.78
N LEU A 146 1.01 6.55 9.78
CA LEU A 146 1.34 5.16 9.50
C LEU A 146 0.72 4.22 10.55
N SER A 147 0.86 4.55 11.84
CA SER A 147 0.27 3.78 12.94
C SER A 147 -1.25 3.66 12.79
N GLU A 148 -1.94 4.77 12.49
CA GLU A 148 -3.40 4.79 12.31
C GLU A 148 -3.85 3.92 11.12
N VAL A 149 -3.13 3.98 10.00
CA VAL A 149 -3.46 3.16 8.82
C VAL A 149 -3.22 1.67 9.10
N CYS A 150 -2.13 1.30 9.78
CA CYS A 150 -1.88 -0.09 10.17
C CYS A 150 -2.85 -0.59 11.23
N GLN A 151 -3.22 0.26 12.19
CA GLN A 151 -4.18 -0.06 13.25
C GLN A 151 -5.56 -0.39 12.69
N ASN A 152 -5.98 0.27 11.60
CA ASN A 152 -7.23 -0.07 10.91
C ASN A 152 -7.28 -1.54 10.46
N ILE A 153 -6.15 -2.14 10.10
CA ILE A 153 -6.10 -3.58 9.76
C ILE A 153 -6.46 -4.39 11.00
N ILE A 154 -5.77 -4.17 12.11
CA ILE A 154 -5.98 -4.92 13.36
C ILE A 154 -7.42 -4.76 13.89
N GLU A 155 -7.99 -3.56 13.78
CA GLU A 155 -9.31 -3.25 14.32
C GLU A 155 -10.48 -3.67 13.45
N HIS A 156 -10.29 -3.71 12.12
CA HIS A 156 -11.40 -3.79 11.17
C HIS A 156 -11.24 -4.83 10.08
N SER A 157 -10.04 -5.34 9.81
CA SER A 157 -9.83 -6.29 8.72
C SER A 157 -10.43 -7.67 9.04
N GLU A 158 -10.33 -8.12 10.30
CA GLU A 158 -10.60 -9.53 10.70
C GLU A 158 -9.60 -10.54 10.09
N THR A 159 -8.59 -10.05 9.37
CA THR A 159 -7.47 -10.81 8.81
C THR A 159 -6.19 -9.97 8.84
N LYS A 160 -5.07 -10.59 8.50
CA LYS A 160 -3.80 -9.90 8.33
C LYS A 160 -3.82 -8.94 7.13
N GLY A 161 -2.83 -8.07 7.06
CA GLY A 161 -2.54 -7.27 5.88
C GLY A 161 -1.05 -7.09 5.66
N PHE A 162 -0.68 -6.27 4.70
CA PHE A 162 0.71 -5.94 4.39
C PHE A 162 0.91 -4.43 4.29
N VAL A 163 2.11 -3.99 4.67
CA VAL A 163 2.60 -2.62 4.42
C VAL A 163 3.92 -2.64 3.68
N GLY A 164 4.11 -1.71 2.74
CA GLY A 164 5.39 -1.44 2.10
C GLY A 164 5.61 0.07 1.92
N ILE A 165 6.85 0.54 2.12
CA ILE A 165 7.18 1.97 2.04
C ILE A 165 8.46 2.21 1.25
N GLN A 166 8.33 3.04 0.22
CA GLN A 166 9.42 3.38 -0.69
C GLN A 166 9.54 4.90 -0.84
N LYS A 167 10.76 5.42 -0.80
CA LYS A 167 11.07 6.77 -1.29
C LYS A 167 11.42 6.71 -2.78
N TYR A 168 10.99 7.70 -3.53
CA TYR A 168 11.36 7.91 -4.93
C TYR A 168 11.84 9.33 -5.12
N HIS A 169 12.65 9.56 -6.14
CA HIS A 169 12.94 10.89 -6.62
C HIS A 169 12.04 11.21 -7.83
N TRP A 170 11.12 12.15 -7.67
CA TRP A 170 10.21 12.60 -8.72
C TRP A 170 10.89 13.67 -9.58
N GLN A 171 11.40 13.26 -10.74
CA GLN A 171 12.18 14.12 -11.64
C GLN A 171 11.43 15.39 -12.06
N ASN A 172 10.12 15.28 -12.36
CA ASN A 172 9.31 16.42 -12.81
C ASN A 172 9.20 17.55 -11.77
N MET A 173 9.30 17.22 -10.48
CA MET A 173 9.26 18.19 -9.39
C MET A 173 10.64 18.47 -8.81
N ASN A 174 11.66 17.71 -9.22
CA ASN A 174 12.97 17.64 -8.57
C ASN A 174 12.87 17.47 -7.04
N LYS A 175 11.95 16.60 -6.60
CA LYS A 175 11.63 16.39 -5.18
C LYS A 175 11.55 14.91 -4.85
N ASN A 176 11.94 14.56 -3.63
CA ASN A 176 11.72 13.21 -3.14
C ASN A 176 10.24 13.02 -2.74
N VAL A 177 9.70 11.82 -2.91
CA VAL A 177 8.32 11.47 -2.53
C VAL A 177 8.33 10.12 -1.85
N VAL A 178 7.72 10.03 -0.68
CA VAL A 178 7.50 8.77 0.03
C VAL A 178 6.16 8.18 -0.38
N LYS A 179 6.16 6.94 -0.86
CA LYS A 179 4.98 6.14 -1.18
C LYS A 179 4.78 5.05 -0.14
N ILE A 180 3.58 5.00 0.43
CA ILE A 180 3.13 4.01 1.40
C ILE A 180 1.99 3.22 0.77
N ALA A 181 2.10 1.91 0.77
CA ALA A 181 1.00 1.01 0.42
C ALA A 181 0.64 0.17 1.65
N VAL A 182 -0.63 0.18 2.03
CA VAL A 182 -1.18 -0.68 3.08
C VAL A 182 -2.40 -1.38 2.51
N MET A 183 -2.46 -2.70 2.59
CA MET A 183 -3.61 -3.46 2.09
C MET A 183 -3.97 -4.61 3.02
N ASP A 184 -5.21 -5.05 2.92
CA ASP A 184 -5.76 -6.23 3.59
C ASP A 184 -6.83 -6.89 2.73
N LEU A 185 -7.24 -8.12 3.10
CA LEU A 185 -8.36 -8.86 2.50
C LEU A 185 -9.57 -8.95 3.42
N GLY A 186 -9.72 -7.97 4.31
CA GLY A 186 -10.77 -7.97 5.30
C GLY A 186 -12.16 -7.72 4.76
N ILE A 187 -13.05 -7.40 5.68
CA ILE A 187 -14.46 -7.13 5.38
C ILE A 187 -14.72 -5.81 4.62
N GLY A 188 -13.72 -4.92 4.56
CA GLY A 188 -13.80 -3.63 3.88
C GLY A 188 -14.64 -2.57 4.60
N PHE A 189 -14.59 -1.34 4.07
CA PHE A 189 -15.18 -0.17 4.73
C PHE A 189 -16.70 -0.23 4.85
N LYS A 190 -17.39 -0.68 3.79
CA LYS A 190 -18.87 -0.72 3.78
C LYS A 190 -19.41 -1.63 4.86
N LYS A 191 -18.93 -2.88 4.94
CA LYS A 191 -19.36 -3.83 5.98
C LYS A 191 -18.96 -3.31 7.36
N SER A 192 -17.74 -2.83 7.52
CA SER A 192 -17.23 -2.34 8.82
C SER A 192 -18.05 -1.17 9.41
N LEU A 193 -18.58 -0.30 8.56
CA LEU A 193 -19.36 0.88 8.98
C LEU A 193 -20.88 0.67 8.94
N SER A 194 -21.36 -0.39 8.30
CA SER A 194 -22.79 -0.64 8.10
C SER A 194 -23.58 -0.84 9.40
N GLU A 195 -22.93 -1.27 10.48
CA GLU A 195 -23.56 -1.42 11.80
C GLU A 195 -24.00 -0.08 12.40
N ARG A 196 -23.27 1.00 12.09
CA ARG A 196 -23.50 2.34 12.68
C ARG A 196 -24.13 3.31 11.70
N PHE A 197 -23.95 3.08 10.40
CA PHE A 197 -24.37 4.01 9.36
C PHE A 197 -25.11 3.28 8.23
N PRO A 198 -26.29 3.77 7.81
CA PRO A 198 -26.90 3.28 6.58
C PRO A 198 -26.04 3.75 5.40
N LEU A 199 -25.46 2.80 4.65
CA LEU A 199 -24.56 3.06 3.52
C LEU A 199 -25.09 2.39 2.25
N LYS A 200 -25.24 3.16 1.18
CA LYS A 200 -25.83 2.67 -0.08
C LYS A 200 -24.80 1.90 -0.91
N ASN A 201 -23.57 2.39 -0.96
CA ASN A 201 -22.51 1.84 -1.82
C ASN A 201 -21.12 1.97 -1.16
N ASP A 202 -20.12 1.32 -1.77
CA ASP A 202 -18.75 1.31 -1.24
C ASP A 202 -18.11 2.70 -1.24
N PHE A 203 -18.43 3.55 -2.24
CA PHE A 203 -17.91 4.92 -2.30
C PHE A 203 -18.38 5.74 -1.09
N GLU A 204 -19.66 5.68 -0.74
CA GLU A 204 -20.22 6.38 0.43
C GLU A 204 -19.53 5.93 1.73
N ALA A 205 -19.19 4.64 1.84
CA ALA A 205 -18.45 4.13 2.99
C ALA A 205 -17.05 4.74 3.10
N ILE A 206 -16.31 4.77 1.98
CA ILE A 206 -14.96 5.33 1.92
C ILE A 206 -14.99 6.85 2.18
N GLU A 207 -15.90 7.56 1.52
CA GLU A 207 -16.10 9.00 1.70
C GLU A 207 -16.42 9.33 3.16
N LYS A 208 -17.31 8.55 3.79
CA LYS A 208 -17.69 8.76 5.18
C LYS A 208 -16.54 8.49 6.16
N ALA A 209 -15.78 7.42 5.93
CA ALA A 209 -14.59 7.13 6.73
C ALA A 209 -13.54 8.24 6.61
N LEU A 210 -13.21 8.64 5.37
CA LEU A 210 -12.12 9.57 5.09
C LEU A 210 -12.47 11.02 5.43
N LEU A 211 -13.70 11.46 5.13
CA LEU A 211 -14.10 12.87 5.31
C LEU A 211 -14.68 13.17 6.67
N HIS A 212 -15.47 12.24 7.24
CA HIS A 212 -16.16 12.43 8.51
C HIS A 212 -15.50 11.71 9.68
N GLY A 213 -14.39 11.00 9.45
CA GLY A 213 -13.68 10.24 10.49
C GLY A 213 -14.57 9.16 11.11
N ALA A 214 -15.50 8.62 10.33
CA ALA A 214 -16.42 7.60 10.81
C ALA A 214 -15.65 6.31 11.12
N SER A 215 -15.82 5.81 12.34
CA SER A 215 -15.29 4.53 12.81
C SER A 215 -16.42 3.67 13.39
N ARG A 216 -16.20 2.35 13.42
CA ARG A 216 -17.07 1.39 14.12
C ARG A 216 -17.16 1.71 15.62
N TYR A 217 -16.06 2.15 16.23
CA TYR A 217 -16.02 2.46 17.66
C TYR A 217 -16.46 3.91 17.95
N ALA A 218 -17.13 4.12 19.08
CA ALA A 218 -17.69 5.42 19.49
C ALA A 218 -16.73 6.29 20.33
N ASP A 219 -15.45 5.92 20.44
CA ASP A 219 -14.54 6.54 21.40
C ASP A 219 -14.23 8.00 21.08
N THR A 220 -14.68 8.87 21.98
CA THR A 220 -14.42 10.33 22.02
C THR A 220 -12.99 10.70 22.43
N GLY A 221 -12.12 9.73 22.68
CA GLY A 221 -10.76 9.94 23.22
C GLY A 221 -9.59 9.40 22.39
N ARG A 222 -9.85 8.69 21.28
CA ARG A 222 -8.82 8.21 20.33
C ARG A 222 -8.96 8.98 19.02
N GLY A 223 -8.03 9.89 18.77
CA GLY A 223 -8.19 11.00 17.83
C GLY A 223 -8.43 10.59 16.37
N HIS A 224 -9.69 10.55 15.94
CA HIS A 224 -10.14 10.71 14.55
C HIS A 224 -9.55 9.79 13.45
N GLY A 225 -8.72 8.80 13.77
CA GLY A 225 -8.13 7.78 12.89
C GLY A 225 -7.78 8.27 11.48
N LEU A 226 -8.58 7.84 10.50
CA LEU A 226 -8.40 8.17 9.09
C LEU A 226 -8.59 9.67 8.76
N ALA A 227 -9.41 10.39 9.52
CA ALA A 227 -9.53 11.85 9.35
C ALA A 227 -8.28 12.58 9.86
N ALA A 228 -7.55 12.05 10.85
CA ALA A 228 -6.24 12.57 11.25
C ALA A 228 -5.19 12.30 10.17
N VAL A 229 -5.17 11.08 9.61
CA VAL A 229 -4.34 10.72 8.44
C VAL A 229 -4.59 11.70 7.29
N ARG A 230 -5.86 11.96 6.94
CA ARG A 230 -6.22 12.93 5.90
C ARG A 230 -5.68 14.33 6.18
N ARG A 231 -5.89 14.85 7.40
CA ARG A 231 -5.42 16.20 7.77
C ARG A 231 -3.91 16.31 7.62
N PHE A 232 -3.19 15.28 8.09
CA PHE A 232 -1.75 15.20 7.92
C PHE A 232 -1.37 15.19 6.43
N VAL A 233 -1.90 14.25 5.63
CA VAL A 233 -1.59 14.17 4.19
C VAL A 233 -1.86 15.51 3.48
N ASN A 234 -2.99 16.17 3.76
CA ASN A 234 -3.33 17.46 3.18
C ASN A 234 -2.37 18.58 3.61
N GLN A 235 -1.98 18.64 4.89
CA GLN A 235 -1.01 19.62 5.40
C GLN A 235 0.33 19.54 4.66
N TRP A 236 0.71 18.35 4.22
CA TRP A 236 1.95 18.07 3.50
C TRP A 236 1.78 18.08 1.98
N ASN A 237 0.65 18.60 1.48
CA ASN A 237 0.30 18.60 0.07
C ASN A 237 0.45 17.20 -0.56
N GLY A 238 0.10 16.14 0.16
CA GLY A 238 0.23 14.76 -0.27
C GLY A 238 -1.03 14.21 -0.96
N LYS A 239 -0.89 13.04 -1.58
CA LYS A 239 -2.00 12.25 -2.15
C LYS A 239 -2.38 11.15 -1.15
N ILE A 240 -3.68 10.95 -0.93
CA ILE A 240 -4.22 9.74 -0.29
C ILE A 240 -5.26 9.13 -1.21
N SER A 241 -5.23 7.81 -1.39
CA SER A 241 -6.21 7.06 -2.17
C SER A 241 -6.61 5.81 -1.41
N ILE A 242 -7.92 5.55 -1.36
CA ILE A 242 -8.50 4.40 -0.67
C ILE A 242 -9.41 3.67 -1.63
N ARG A 243 -9.14 2.39 -1.85
CA ARG A 243 -10.01 1.46 -2.58
C ARG A 243 -10.59 0.44 -1.60
N SER A 244 -11.88 0.16 -1.73
CA SER A 244 -12.55 -0.93 -1.02
C SER A 244 -13.78 -1.37 -1.79
N GLY A 245 -14.01 -2.68 -1.91
CA GLY A 245 -15.11 -3.22 -2.71
C GLY A 245 -14.98 -2.84 -4.19
N THR A 246 -15.96 -2.13 -4.73
CA THR A 246 -16.01 -1.70 -6.14
C THR A 246 -15.75 -0.20 -6.34
N ALA A 247 -15.18 0.49 -5.36
CA ALA A 247 -14.95 1.93 -5.42
C ALA A 247 -13.54 2.33 -4.97
N LYS A 248 -13.07 3.46 -5.49
CA LYS A 248 -11.87 4.16 -5.04
C LYS A 248 -12.17 5.65 -4.87
N PHE A 249 -11.69 6.22 -3.78
CA PHE A 249 -11.73 7.65 -3.52
C PHE A 249 -10.32 8.18 -3.20
N SER A 250 -9.97 9.29 -3.85
CA SER A 250 -8.65 9.89 -3.80
C SER A 250 -8.74 11.39 -3.56
N ILE A 251 -7.91 11.88 -2.65
CA ILE A 251 -7.58 13.30 -2.49
C ILE A 251 -6.22 13.50 -3.15
N ILE A 252 -6.19 14.34 -4.18
CA ILE A 252 -5.07 14.48 -5.11
C ILE A 252 -4.58 15.93 -5.04
N PRO A 253 -3.30 16.17 -4.73
CA PRO A 253 -2.68 17.50 -4.77
C PRO A 253 -2.32 17.90 -6.20
N ASP A 254 -2.09 19.20 -6.44
CA ASP A 254 -1.85 19.75 -7.78
C ASP A 254 -0.66 19.14 -8.54
N TRP A 255 0.33 18.62 -7.82
CA TRP A 255 1.52 18.00 -8.43
C TRP A 255 1.32 16.55 -8.85
N SER A 256 0.24 15.92 -8.40
CA SER A 256 -0.06 14.52 -8.67
C SER A 256 -1.18 14.38 -9.70
N TRP A 257 -1.46 13.15 -10.10
CA TRP A 257 -2.50 12.84 -11.08
C TRP A 257 -3.33 11.65 -10.62
N GLY A 258 -4.43 11.43 -11.35
CA GLY A 258 -5.38 10.35 -11.12
C GLY A 258 -6.81 10.87 -11.12
N LYS A 259 -7.75 9.98 -10.83
CA LYS A 259 -9.16 10.32 -10.70
C LYS A 259 -9.50 10.42 -9.22
N SER A 260 -10.17 11.51 -8.82
CA SER A 260 -10.61 11.65 -7.42
C SER A 260 -11.65 10.59 -7.06
N LYS A 261 -12.51 10.18 -8.00
CA LYS A 261 -13.57 9.19 -7.77
C LYS A 261 -13.60 8.17 -8.89
N GLU A 262 -13.60 6.89 -8.50
CA GLU A 262 -13.80 5.77 -9.41
C GLU A 262 -14.81 4.79 -8.79
N ILE A 263 -15.78 4.36 -9.60
CA ILE A 263 -16.87 3.45 -9.22
C ILE A 263 -16.99 2.34 -10.27
N ASN A 264 -17.71 1.27 -9.95
CA ASN A 264 -17.85 0.09 -10.82
C ASN A 264 -16.52 -0.59 -11.12
N LEU A 265 -15.58 -0.52 -10.17
CA LEU A 265 -14.31 -1.22 -10.23
C LEU A 265 -14.51 -2.72 -10.00
N THR A 266 -13.57 -3.53 -10.45
CA THR A 266 -13.59 -4.98 -10.20
C THR A 266 -13.63 -5.23 -8.69
N HIS A 267 -14.62 -5.99 -8.20
CA HIS A 267 -14.72 -6.22 -6.76
C HIS A 267 -13.43 -6.85 -6.20
N PHE A 268 -12.89 -6.26 -5.14
CA PHE A 268 -11.79 -6.80 -4.36
C PHE A 268 -12.11 -6.65 -2.87
N PRO A 269 -11.94 -7.72 -2.06
CA PRO A 269 -12.21 -7.65 -0.63
C PRO A 269 -11.21 -6.74 0.09
N GLY A 270 -11.53 -6.41 1.34
CA GLY A 270 -10.68 -5.62 2.21
C GLY A 270 -10.55 -4.15 1.81
N SER A 271 -9.40 -3.60 2.13
CA SER A 271 -9.05 -2.22 1.82
C SER A 271 -7.65 -2.09 1.23
N GLN A 272 -7.47 -1.08 0.40
CA GLN A 272 -6.18 -0.71 -0.17
C GLN A 272 -5.98 0.79 0.04
N ILE A 273 -4.94 1.17 0.75
CA ILE A 273 -4.61 2.54 1.10
C ILE A 273 -3.25 2.88 0.50
N ASN A 274 -3.25 3.89 -0.38
CA ASN A 274 -2.06 4.49 -0.96
C ASN A 274 -1.88 5.89 -0.38
N ILE A 275 -0.68 6.20 0.12
CA ILE A 275 -0.32 7.56 0.55
C ILE A 275 0.97 7.97 -0.17
N MET A 276 1.01 9.18 -0.72
CA MET A 276 2.20 9.77 -1.32
C MET A 276 2.48 11.13 -0.70
N LEU A 277 3.68 11.33 -0.15
CA LEU A 277 4.08 12.53 0.57
C LEU A 277 5.33 13.13 -0.09
N PRO A 278 5.25 14.35 -0.63
CA PRO A 278 6.38 15.01 -1.25
C PRO A 278 7.28 15.68 -0.20
N GLU A 279 8.55 15.83 -0.55
CA GLU A 279 9.50 16.74 0.09
C GLU A 279 8.93 18.18 0.17
N MET A 280 9.13 18.84 1.31
CA MET A 280 8.83 20.27 1.45
C MET A 280 9.86 21.14 0.75
#